data_AF-A0A7C3GQU3-F1
#
_entry.id   AF-A0A7C3GQU3-F1
#
_cell.length_a   1.000
_cell.length_b   1.000
_cell.length_c   1.000
_cell.angle_alpha   90.00
_cell.angle_beta   90.00
_cell.angle_gamma   90.00
#
_symmetry.space_group_name_H-M   'P 1'
#
loop_
_entity.id
_entity.type
_entity.pdbx_description
1 polymer ?
#
loop_
_entity_poly.entity_id
_entity_poly.type
_entity_poly.pdbx_seq_one_letter_code
_entity_poly.pdbx_strand_id
1 'polypeptide(L)'
;MGINRNITALQEQMKKQKLDAYIIPGSDPHQSEYVADYWKGRKWISGFTGSAGNVVITENHAGLWTDSRYFLQAAQELKGSKMKLHKLKVAHTPEYLSWILENVKSGGRVGCDGMLFSAGQIQKMERLFATKNIRLDYSKDLLQVVWGNRPPLPTNEIFEHKVKYTGKSRAKKIKTIRAEMKKLGASHHFISTLDDIAWIFNIRSSDVECNPVSIAYAIIGQTNSYLFIDKKKVPMRLQKQFKKDGILLKPYDGIIDFLKKIKAPQTILVDRASINMKLYNTISKKQIIHGKTISTLLKSKKNKTEVSHIKNAMIKDGVALTRLFMWLEKKLEKQTVTEVEVAAKLDEFRAEQEGYHGESFSAIVGYQSNGAIIHYRAQEDSCATLKKKGILLLDSGGQYEDGTTDITRTVALG
;
A
#
# COMPACT_ATOMS: atom_id res chain seq x y z
N MET A 1 9.68 11.81 -19.71
CA MET A 1 11.16 11.78 -19.65
C MET A 1 11.60 10.33 -19.49
N GLY A 2 12.64 9.89 -20.19
CA GLY A 2 13.11 8.50 -20.10
C GLY A 2 13.77 8.18 -18.75
N ILE A 3 13.70 6.91 -18.33
CA ILE A 3 14.21 6.39 -17.04
C ILE A 3 15.64 6.88 -16.75
N ASN A 4 16.53 6.85 -17.74
CA ASN A 4 17.93 7.27 -17.57
C ASN A 4 18.07 8.76 -17.21
N ARG A 5 17.18 9.62 -17.71
CA ARG A 5 17.17 11.06 -17.38
C ARG A 5 16.71 11.28 -15.94
N ASN A 6 15.73 10.50 -15.47
CA ASN A 6 15.26 10.56 -14.09
C ASN A 6 16.37 10.18 -13.11
N ILE A 7 17.12 9.12 -13.42
CA ILE A 7 18.30 8.68 -12.64
C ILE A 7 19.34 9.80 -12.57
N THR A 8 19.72 10.38 -13.72
CA THR A 8 20.72 11.46 -13.76
C THR A 8 20.26 12.70 -13.00
N ALA A 9 19.00 13.12 -13.13
CA ALA A 9 18.47 14.26 -12.38
C ALA A 9 18.52 14.03 -10.85
N LEU A 10 18.24 12.81 -10.39
CA LEU A 10 18.35 12.47 -8.98
C LEU A 10 19.81 12.46 -8.49
N GLN A 11 20.73 11.91 -9.29
CA GLN A 11 22.17 11.92 -8.97
C GLN A 11 22.72 13.35 -8.82
N GLU A 12 22.31 14.28 -9.71
CA GLU A 12 22.66 15.69 -9.60
C GLU A 12 22.13 16.33 -8.30
N GLN A 13 20.90 16.01 -7.90
CA GLN A 13 20.35 16.50 -6.63
C GLN A 13 21.07 15.88 -5.43
N MET A 14 21.42 14.59 -5.47
CA MET A 14 22.21 13.95 -4.43
C MET A 14 23.57 14.63 -4.25
N LYS A 15 24.26 14.97 -5.35
CA LYS A 15 25.53 15.71 -5.31
C LYS A 15 25.38 17.08 -4.64
N LYS A 16 24.32 17.83 -4.95
CA LYS A 16 24.01 19.11 -4.29
C LYS A 16 23.77 18.96 -2.79
N GLN A 17 23.20 17.83 -2.35
CA GLN A 17 22.93 17.52 -0.95
C GLN A 17 24.07 16.78 -0.24
N LYS A 18 25.17 16.48 -0.93
CA LYS A 18 26.31 15.69 -0.44
C LYS A 18 25.86 14.33 0.12
N LEU A 19 25.09 13.60 -0.68
CA LEU A 19 24.62 12.24 -0.38
C LEU A 19 25.36 11.23 -1.27
N ASP A 20 25.87 10.17 -0.67
CA ASP A 20 26.59 9.08 -1.34
C ASP A 20 25.62 8.03 -1.90
N ALA A 21 24.46 7.85 -1.26
CA ALA A 21 23.38 7.02 -1.76
C ALA A 21 22.00 7.62 -1.42
N TYR A 22 20.97 7.26 -2.18
CA TYR A 22 19.58 7.59 -1.90
C TYR A 22 18.68 6.37 -2.05
N ILE A 23 17.83 6.12 -1.05
CA ILE A 23 16.93 4.96 -0.99
C ILE A 23 15.51 5.42 -1.32
N ILE A 24 14.88 4.75 -2.29
CA ILE A 24 13.48 4.97 -2.68
C ILE A 24 12.71 3.67 -2.43
N PRO A 25 11.79 3.63 -1.47
CA PRO A 25 11.02 2.44 -1.17
C PRO A 25 9.82 2.29 -2.11
N GLY A 26 9.12 1.16 -1.99
CA GLY A 26 7.80 0.93 -2.58
C GLY A 26 6.61 1.43 -1.73
N SER A 27 6.87 1.96 -0.53
CA SER A 27 5.86 2.34 0.46
C SER A 27 5.46 3.82 0.38
N ASP A 28 4.34 4.14 1.03
CA ASP A 28 3.84 5.49 1.25
C ASP A 28 3.95 5.88 2.75
N PRO A 29 3.48 7.08 3.16
CA PRO A 29 3.49 7.52 4.56
C PRO A 29 2.64 6.72 5.53
N HIS A 30 1.84 5.79 5.01
CA HIS A 30 0.91 4.93 5.73
C HIS A 30 1.38 3.48 5.76
N GLN A 31 2.55 3.19 5.16
CA GLN A 31 3.11 1.85 4.97
C GLN A 31 2.18 0.91 4.19
N SER A 32 1.49 1.45 3.18
CA SER A 32 0.62 0.69 2.29
C SER A 32 1.43 -0.23 1.36
N GLU A 33 0.84 -1.38 0.99
CA GLU A 33 1.42 -2.30 -0.01
C GLU A 33 1.21 -1.79 -1.44
N TYR A 34 -0.01 -1.41 -1.78
CA TYR A 34 -0.33 -0.63 -2.97
C TYR A 34 -0.38 0.84 -2.58
N VAL A 35 0.16 1.70 -3.43
CA VAL A 35 0.27 3.14 -3.14
C VAL A 35 -0.42 3.96 -4.23
N ALA A 36 -0.98 5.11 -3.83
CA ALA A 36 -1.50 6.08 -4.77
C ALA A 36 -0.38 6.59 -5.71
N ASP A 37 -0.74 7.06 -6.90
CA ASP A 37 0.22 7.44 -7.94
C ASP A 37 1.26 8.49 -7.48
N TYR A 38 0.86 9.38 -6.57
CA TYR A 38 1.76 10.34 -5.92
C TYR A 38 3.00 9.68 -5.27
N TRP A 39 2.87 8.46 -4.72
CA TRP A 39 3.96 7.73 -4.06
C TRP A 39 4.57 6.61 -4.90
N LYS A 40 4.21 6.48 -6.19
CA LYS A 40 4.81 5.51 -7.12
C LYS A 40 6.24 5.93 -7.58
N GLY A 41 7.07 6.40 -6.65
CA GLY A 41 8.43 6.88 -6.89
C GLY A 41 9.36 5.80 -7.45
N ARG A 42 9.24 4.56 -6.97
CA ARG A 42 9.93 3.39 -7.55
C ARG A 42 9.61 3.21 -9.03
N LYS A 43 8.31 3.23 -9.39
CA LYS A 43 7.87 3.10 -10.80
C LYS A 43 8.42 4.25 -11.63
N TRP A 44 8.36 5.48 -11.12
CA TRP A 44 8.86 6.65 -11.84
C TRP A 44 10.38 6.62 -12.10
N ILE A 45 11.19 6.25 -11.09
CA ILE A 45 12.65 6.26 -11.22
C ILE A 45 13.21 5.07 -11.99
N SER A 46 12.50 3.93 -12.01
CA SER A 46 13.02 2.67 -12.56
C SER A 46 12.23 2.11 -13.74
N GLY A 47 10.98 2.54 -13.94
CA GLY A 47 10.03 1.89 -14.85
C GLY A 47 9.36 0.65 -14.26
N PHE A 48 9.89 0.09 -13.17
CA PHE A 48 9.41 -1.18 -12.61
C PHE A 48 8.03 -1.04 -11.96
N THR A 49 7.08 -1.89 -12.36
CA THR A 49 5.67 -1.79 -11.96
C THR A 49 5.21 -2.81 -10.92
N GLY A 50 6.02 -3.83 -10.61
CA GLY A 50 5.69 -4.83 -9.58
C GLY A 50 5.52 -4.20 -8.19
N SER A 51 4.76 -4.83 -7.29
CA SER A 51 4.36 -4.24 -6.00
C SER A 51 5.50 -4.19 -4.98
N ALA A 52 6.45 -5.13 -5.03
CA ALA A 52 7.57 -5.22 -4.08
C ALA A 52 8.91 -4.84 -4.71
N GLY A 53 9.65 -3.97 -4.02
CA GLY A 53 11.05 -3.67 -4.35
C GLY A 53 11.50 -2.32 -3.82
N ASN A 54 12.82 -2.17 -3.69
CA ASN A 54 13.48 -0.95 -3.26
C ASN A 54 14.53 -0.53 -4.29
N VAL A 55 14.64 0.78 -4.53
CA VAL A 55 15.66 1.35 -5.41
C VAL A 55 16.73 2.01 -4.56
N VAL A 56 18.00 1.78 -4.91
CA VAL A 56 19.14 2.52 -4.36
C VAL A 56 19.90 3.15 -5.52
N ILE A 57 20.08 4.47 -5.45
CA ILE A 57 20.90 5.23 -6.39
C ILE A 57 22.15 5.71 -5.67
N THR A 58 23.30 5.63 -6.33
CA THR A 58 24.57 6.27 -5.95
C THR A 58 25.05 7.13 -7.13
N GLU A 59 26.20 7.80 -7.00
CA GLU A 59 26.81 8.54 -8.12
C GLU A 59 27.00 7.67 -9.37
N ASN A 60 27.40 6.40 -9.19
CA ASN A 60 27.82 5.53 -10.29
C ASN A 60 26.99 4.26 -10.44
N HIS A 61 25.93 4.09 -9.63
CA HIS A 61 25.08 2.91 -9.65
C HIS A 61 23.60 3.26 -9.48
N ALA A 62 22.74 2.52 -10.17
CA ALA A 62 21.30 2.52 -9.95
C ALA A 62 20.86 1.06 -9.83
N GLY A 63 20.31 0.66 -8.69
CA GLY A 63 19.90 -0.72 -8.43
C GLY A 63 18.44 -0.82 -8.01
N LEU A 64 17.76 -1.87 -8.49
CA LEU A 64 16.45 -2.30 -8.02
C LEU A 64 16.58 -3.66 -7.34
N TRP A 65 16.22 -3.75 -6.06
CA TRP A 65 16.10 -5.01 -5.34
C TRP A 65 14.64 -5.44 -5.29
N THR A 66 14.34 -6.63 -5.81
CA THR A 66 13.00 -7.24 -5.74
C THR A 66 13.13 -8.74 -5.50
N ASP A 67 12.03 -9.38 -5.13
CA ASP A 67 11.96 -10.81 -4.84
C ASP A 67 11.61 -11.64 -6.08
N SER A 68 11.61 -12.97 -5.91
CA SER A 68 11.49 -13.94 -7.00
C SER A 68 10.21 -13.82 -7.81
N ARG A 69 9.16 -13.21 -7.24
CA ARG A 69 7.88 -12.97 -7.93
C ARG A 69 8.05 -12.05 -9.15
N TYR A 70 9.10 -11.23 -9.14
CA TYR A 70 9.28 -10.14 -10.07
C TYR A 70 10.57 -10.21 -10.91
N PHE A 71 11.36 -11.29 -10.82
CA PHE A 71 12.64 -11.37 -11.53
C PHE A 71 12.51 -11.24 -13.06
N LEU A 72 11.53 -11.92 -13.65
CA LEU A 72 11.31 -11.90 -15.10
C LEU A 72 10.75 -10.54 -15.53
N GLN A 73 9.72 -10.06 -14.82
CA GLN A 73 9.13 -8.74 -15.06
C GLN A 73 10.17 -7.63 -14.96
N ALA A 74 10.96 -7.59 -13.89
CA ALA A 74 11.98 -6.56 -13.70
C ALA A 74 13.07 -6.63 -14.78
N ALA A 75 13.50 -7.83 -15.19
CA ALA A 75 14.49 -7.95 -16.27
C ALA A 75 13.97 -7.35 -17.59
N GLN A 76 12.67 -7.52 -17.88
CA GLN A 76 12.02 -6.95 -19.06
C GLN A 76 11.82 -5.44 -18.95
N GLU A 77 11.23 -4.96 -17.85
CA GLU A 77 10.89 -3.54 -17.64
C GLU A 77 12.13 -2.65 -17.50
N LEU A 78 13.25 -3.18 -17.00
CA LEU A 78 14.50 -2.43 -16.87
C LEU A 78 15.35 -2.41 -18.14
N LYS A 79 14.98 -3.17 -19.18
CA LYS A 79 15.77 -3.30 -20.42
C LYS A 79 16.00 -1.94 -21.07
N GLY A 80 17.27 -1.65 -21.39
CA GLY A 80 17.68 -0.36 -21.98
C GLY A 80 17.86 0.79 -20.98
N SER A 81 17.59 0.56 -19.69
CA SER A 81 17.87 1.53 -18.63
C SER A 81 19.24 1.28 -17.96
N LYS A 82 19.75 2.28 -17.23
CA LYS A 82 20.92 2.19 -16.34
C LYS A 82 20.64 1.40 -15.05
N MET A 83 19.38 1.03 -14.80
CA MET A 83 18.96 0.34 -13.58
C MET A 83 19.41 -1.13 -13.64
N LYS A 84 20.13 -1.57 -12.61
CA LYS A 84 20.57 -2.96 -12.45
C LYS A 84 19.61 -3.72 -11.54
N LEU A 85 19.12 -4.86 -12.01
CA LEU A 85 18.32 -5.77 -11.20
C LEU A 85 19.21 -6.51 -10.19
N HIS A 86 18.87 -6.42 -8.91
CA HIS A 86 19.41 -7.22 -7.83
C HIS A 86 18.33 -8.19 -7.34
N LYS A 87 18.56 -9.49 -7.56
CA LYS A 87 17.64 -10.55 -7.17
C LYS A 87 17.85 -10.89 -5.70
N LEU A 88 16.82 -10.66 -4.87
CA LEU A 88 16.88 -11.06 -3.46
C LEU A 88 17.06 -12.57 -3.34
N LYS A 89 17.96 -12.99 -2.46
CA LYS A 89 18.17 -14.41 -2.12
C LYS A 89 17.09 -14.87 -1.15
N VAL A 90 16.70 -14.01 -0.20
CA VAL A 90 15.63 -14.29 0.76
C VAL A 90 14.55 -13.22 0.65
N ALA A 91 13.31 -13.66 0.35
CA ALA A 91 12.18 -12.77 0.23
C ALA A 91 12.00 -11.88 1.48
N HIS A 92 11.62 -10.62 1.27
CA HIS A 92 11.41 -9.63 2.33
C HIS A 92 12.65 -9.25 3.15
N THR A 93 13.85 -9.73 2.81
CA THR A 93 15.08 -9.28 3.46
C THR A 93 15.61 -8.01 2.80
N PRO A 94 16.07 -7.01 3.58
CA PRO A 94 16.52 -5.73 3.03
C PRO A 94 17.99 -5.83 2.59
N GLU A 95 18.31 -6.72 1.64
CA GLU A 95 19.70 -6.96 1.18
C GLU A 95 20.36 -5.71 0.58
N TYR A 96 19.55 -4.76 0.07
CA TYR A 96 20.02 -3.45 -0.37
C TYR A 96 20.77 -2.68 0.74
N LEU A 97 20.45 -2.93 2.02
CA LEU A 97 21.18 -2.32 3.14
C LEU A 97 22.59 -2.90 3.31
N SER A 98 22.74 -4.21 3.14
CA SER A 98 24.07 -4.85 3.13
C SER A 98 24.89 -4.35 1.96
N TRP A 99 24.27 -4.23 0.78
CA TRP A 99 24.92 -3.66 -0.39
C TRP A 99 25.37 -2.21 -0.14
N ILE A 100 24.54 -1.38 0.50
CA ILE A 100 24.93 -0.02 0.90
C ILE A 100 26.13 -0.04 1.84
N LEU A 101 26.15 -0.92 2.85
CA LEU A 101 27.32 -1.05 3.74
C LEU A 101 28.59 -1.40 2.97
N GLU A 102 28.52 -2.27 1.98
CA GLU A 102 29.68 -2.68 1.17
C GLU A 102 30.18 -1.58 0.22
N ASN A 103 29.27 -0.73 -0.28
CA ASN A 103 29.57 0.20 -1.38
C ASN A 103 29.68 1.68 -0.95
N VAL A 104 29.11 2.06 0.19
CA VAL A 104 29.26 3.41 0.75
C VAL A 104 30.46 3.43 1.71
N LYS A 105 31.34 4.41 1.52
CA LYS A 105 32.55 4.57 2.33
C LYS A 105 32.21 4.91 3.78
N SER A 106 33.11 4.56 4.69
CA SER A 106 32.99 4.96 6.10
C SER A 106 32.86 6.48 6.23
N GLY A 107 31.94 6.96 7.06
CA GLY A 107 31.62 8.39 7.18
C GLY A 107 30.64 8.93 6.14
N GLY A 108 30.20 8.10 5.18
CA GLY A 108 29.29 8.49 4.11
C GLY A 108 27.88 8.85 4.60
N ARG A 109 27.08 9.45 3.71
CA ARG A 109 25.72 9.94 3.97
C ARG A 109 24.73 9.28 3.03
N VAL A 110 23.74 8.60 3.59
CA VAL A 110 22.68 7.91 2.85
C VAL A 110 21.36 8.63 3.09
N GLY A 111 20.73 9.08 2.00
CA GLY A 111 19.47 9.80 2.06
C GLY A 111 18.25 8.90 1.85
N CYS A 112 17.12 9.30 2.42
CA CYS A 112 15.79 8.77 2.11
C CYS A 112 14.72 9.81 2.47
N ASP A 113 13.47 9.61 2.07
CA ASP A 113 12.37 10.43 2.60
C ASP A 113 11.85 9.83 3.91
N GLY A 114 11.98 10.58 5.02
CA GLY A 114 11.50 10.18 6.33
C GLY A 114 9.98 10.02 6.44
N MET A 115 9.22 10.49 5.45
CA MET A 115 7.80 10.19 5.32
C MET A 115 7.54 8.77 4.81
N LEU A 116 8.42 8.16 4.01
CA LEU A 116 8.14 6.87 3.34
C LEU A 116 8.62 5.65 4.14
N PHE A 117 9.45 5.86 5.16
CA PHE A 117 9.93 4.80 6.04
C PHE A 117 9.33 4.93 7.44
N SER A 118 8.91 3.80 8.00
CA SER A 118 8.51 3.70 9.39
C SER A 118 9.66 4.02 10.34
N ALA A 119 9.32 4.45 11.56
CA ALA A 119 10.29 4.73 12.60
C ALA A 119 11.16 3.50 12.93
N GLY A 120 10.56 2.31 12.93
CA GLY A 120 11.25 1.05 13.16
C GLY A 120 12.25 0.70 12.05
N GLN A 121 11.89 0.93 10.78
CA GLN A 121 12.81 0.73 9.65
C GLN A 121 14.01 1.67 9.74
N ILE A 122 13.80 2.98 9.97
CA ILE A 122 14.91 3.93 10.07
C ILE A 122 15.80 3.59 11.27
N GLN A 123 15.26 3.30 12.45
CA GLN A 123 16.07 2.90 13.61
C GLN A 123 16.87 1.61 13.38
N LYS A 124 16.35 0.69 12.57
CA LYS A 124 17.10 -0.50 12.14
C LYS A 124 18.25 -0.10 11.21
N MET A 125 17.98 0.77 10.23
CA MET A 125 19.01 1.27 9.31
C MET A 125 20.09 2.09 10.04
N GLU A 126 19.71 2.97 10.99
CA GLU A 126 20.63 3.75 11.82
C GLU A 126 21.60 2.84 12.58
N ARG A 127 21.08 1.80 13.27
CA ARG A 127 21.92 0.82 13.98
C ARG A 127 22.87 0.06 13.05
N LEU A 128 22.37 -0.35 11.88
CA LEU A 128 23.15 -1.09 10.91
C LEU A 128 24.28 -0.21 10.32
N PHE A 129 23.95 1.02 9.94
CA PHE A 129 24.89 1.96 9.29
C PHE A 129 25.91 2.56 10.26
N ALA A 130 25.58 2.64 11.55
CA ALA A 130 26.53 3.03 12.59
C ALA A 130 27.77 2.13 12.63
N THR A 131 27.68 0.85 12.24
CA THR A 131 28.83 -0.07 12.20
C THR A 131 29.92 0.35 11.21
N LYS A 132 29.60 1.20 10.22
CA LYS A 132 30.53 1.82 9.27
C LYS A 132 30.54 3.36 9.37
N ASN A 133 30.07 3.94 10.48
CA ASN A 133 29.96 5.40 10.65
C ASN A 133 29.19 6.09 9.50
N ILE A 134 28.26 5.37 8.85
CA ILE A 134 27.41 5.93 7.80
C ILE A 134 26.24 6.64 8.47
N ARG A 135 25.94 7.86 8.02
CA ARG A 135 24.86 8.70 8.56
C ARG A 135 23.63 8.65 7.66
N LEU A 136 22.45 8.54 8.25
CA LEU A 136 21.18 8.68 7.53
C LEU A 136 20.72 10.15 7.50
N ASP A 137 20.26 10.58 6.33
CA ASP A 137 19.56 11.85 6.16
C ASP A 137 18.14 11.57 5.64
N TYR A 138 17.16 11.68 6.54
CA TYR A 138 15.74 11.48 6.23
C TYR A 138 14.95 12.79 6.22
N SER A 139 15.63 13.91 5.99
CA SER A 139 15.02 15.25 6.10
C SER A 139 14.31 15.73 4.83
N LYS A 140 14.63 15.15 3.66
CA LYS A 140 14.21 15.63 2.34
C LYS A 140 13.63 14.53 1.44
N ASP A 141 12.52 14.85 0.80
CA ASP A 141 12.04 14.16 -0.40
C ASP A 141 12.77 14.72 -1.62
N LEU A 142 13.74 13.99 -2.15
CA LEU A 142 14.45 14.43 -3.36
C LEU A 142 13.60 14.25 -4.62
N LEU A 143 12.63 13.33 -4.61
CA LEU A 143 11.73 13.14 -5.74
C LEU A 143 10.80 14.34 -5.92
N GLN A 144 10.43 15.05 -4.85
CA GLN A 144 9.71 16.32 -4.95
C GLN A 144 10.42 17.32 -5.87
N VAL A 145 11.77 17.31 -5.92
CA VAL A 145 12.56 18.27 -6.72
C VAL A 145 12.71 17.80 -8.17
N VAL A 146 12.85 16.50 -8.42
CA VAL A 146 13.17 15.95 -9.76
C VAL A 146 11.97 15.42 -10.52
N TRP A 147 10.89 15.07 -9.82
CA TRP A 147 9.67 14.54 -10.42
C TRP A 147 8.72 15.70 -10.80
N GLY A 148 9.08 16.43 -11.86
CA GLY A 148 8.38 17.66 -12.24
C GLY A 148 6.88 17.51 -12.54
N ASN A 149 6.44 16.35 -13.04
CA ASN A 149 5.04 16.03 -13.32
C ASN A 149 4.46 15.01 -12.32
N ARG A 150 4.81 15.12 -11.04
CA ARG A 150 4.31 14.21 -10.00
C ARG A 150 2.77 14.28 -9.91
N PRO A 151 2.07 13.14 -9.99
CA PRO A 151 0.61 13.10 -9.87
C PRO A 151 0.15 13.72 -8.54
N PRO A 152 -1.01 14.39 -8.48
CA PRO A 152 -1.54 14.92 -7.23
C PRO A 152 -2.00 13.80 -6.29
N LEU A 153 -2.27 14.14 -5.03
CA LEU A 153 -2.95 13.23 -4.10
C LEU A 153 -4.39 12.97 -4.58
N PRO A 154 -4.92 11.75 -4.40
CA PRO A 154 -6.28 11.42 -4.79
C PRO A 154 -7.31 12.19 -3.95
N THR A 155 -8.38 12.62 -4.62
CA THR A 155 -9.50 13.38 -4.04
C THR A 155 -10.81 12.60 -4.09
N ASN A 156 -10.75 11.27 -4.16
CA ASN A 156 -11.94 10.43 -4.27
C ASN A 156 -12.84 10.59 -3.04
N GLU A 157 -14.15 10.70 -3.24
CA GLU A 157 -15.11 10.88 -2.15
C GLU A 157 -15.17 9.63 -1.27
N ILE A 158 -15.22 9.82 0.05
CA ILE A 158 -15.42 8.73 1.00
C ILE A 158 -16.91 8.45 1.18
N PHE A 159 -17.25 7.18 1.38
CA PHE A 159 -18.61 6.77 1.72
C PHE A 159 -18.67 5.98 3.02
N GLU A 160 -19.84 5.98 3.66
CA GLU A 160 -20.09 5.26 4.91
C GLU A 160 -20.30 3.76 4.65
N HIS A 161 -19.48 2.93 5.30
CA HIS A 161 -19.68 1.49 5.35
C HIS A 161 -20.67 1.15 6.48
N LYS A 162 -21.93 0.97 6.10
CA LYS A 162 -23.08 0.87 7.03
C LYS A 162 -22.92 -0.24 8.07
N VAL A 163 -23.56 -0.04 9.24
CA VAL A 163 -23.53 -1.01 10.35
C VAL A 163 -24.08 -2.38 9.97
N LYS A 164 -25.03 -2.43 9.02
CA LYS A 164 -25.56 -3.71 8.51
C LYS A 164 -24.48 -4.63 7.93
N TYR A 165 -23.37 -4.07 7.44
CA TYR A 165 -22.22 -4.82 6.93
C TYR A 165 -21.11 -4.97 7.97
N THR A 166 -20.80 -3.90 8.70
CA THR A 166 -19.68 -3.90 9.66
C THR A 166 -20.01 -4.59 11.00
N GLY A 167 -21.29 -4.77 11.33
CA GLY A 167 -21.77 -5.33 12.60
C GLY A 167 -21.52 -4.47 13.85
N LYS A 168 -20.72 -3.40 13.74
CA LYS A 168 -20.37 -2.49 14.84
C LYS A 168 -20.28 -1.05 14.36
N SER A 169 -20.98 -0.16 15.04
CA SER A 169 -20.87 1.30 14.85
C SER A 169 -19.47 1.82 15.22
N ARG A 170 -19.08 2.95 14.61
CA ARG A 170 -17.86 3.73 14.96
C ARG A 170 -17.76 4.01 16.46
N ALA A 171 -18.85 4.49 17.06
CA ALA A 171 -18.89 4.82 18.49
C ALA A 171 -18.52 3.63 19.38
N LYS A 172 -19.07 2.44 19.11
CA LYS A 172 -18.70 1.20 19.82
C LYS A 172 -17.22 0.84 19.60
N LYS A 173 -16.71 0.94 18.36
CA LYS A 173 -15.29 0.67 18.06
C LYS A 173 -14.35 1.62 18.80
N ILE A 174 -14.62 2.92 18.74
CA ILE A 174 -13.85 3.97 19.44
C ILE A 174 -13.91 3.76 20.96
N LYS A 175 -15.06 3.40 21.52
CA LYS A 175 -15.19 3.07 22.95
C LYS A 175 -14.28 1.91 23.35
N THR A 176 -14.25 0.83 22.57
CA THR A 176 -13.34 -0.30 22.81
C THR A 176 -11.88 0.14 22.72
N ILE A 177 -11.52 0.94 21.70
CA ILE A 177 -10.14 1.44 21.55
C ILE A 177 -9.74 2.29 22.75
N ARG A 178 -10.59 3.20 23.24
CA ARG A 178 -10.32 4.01 24.43
C ARG A 178 -10.14 3.16 25.69
N ALA A 179 -10.89 2.08 25.84
CA ALA A 179 -10.71 1.15 26.96
C ALA A 179 -9.33 0.49 26.93
N GLU A 180 -8.86 0.05 25.75
CA GLU A 180 -7.50 -0.49 25.59
C GLU A 180 -6.42 0.59 25.78
N MET A 181 -6.64 1.81 25.29
CA MET A 181 -5.73 2.95 25.53
C MET A 181 -5.56 3.20 27.04
N LYS A 182 -6.65 3.15 27.82
CA LYS A 182 -6.60 3.33 29.27
C LYS A 182 -5.73 2.28 29.95
N LYS A 183 -5.83 1.00 29.54
CA LYS A 183 -4.98 -0.09 30.07
C LYS A 183 -3.49 0.16 29.79
N LEU A 184 -3.18 0.76 28.65
CA LEU A 184 -1.81 1.10 28.25
C LEU A 184 -1.30 2.43 28.82
N GLY A 185 -2.12 3.18 29.56
CA GLY A 185 -1.75 4.51 30.06
C GLY A 185 -1.61 5.58 28.97
N ALA A 186 -2.23 5.36 27.80
CA ALA A 186 -2.16 6.28 26.66
C ALA A 186 -3.30 7.31 26.68
N SER A 187 -2.97 8.61 26.63
CA SER A 187 -4.00 9.64 26.51
C SER A 187 -4.49 9.81 25.07
N HIS A 188 -3.62 9.57 24.09
CA HIS A 188 -3.91 9.58 22.66
C HIS A 188 -3.41 8.31 21.98
N HIS A 189 -4.04 7.92 20.89
CA HIS A 189 -3.55 6.87 19.99
C HIS A 189 -3.45 7.44 18.58
N PHE A 190 -2.24 7.42 18.01
CA PHE A 190 -2.00 7.79 16.62
C PHE A 190 -2.17 6.56 15.71
N ILE A 191 -2.86 6.74 14.58
CA ILE A 191 -3.09 5.71 13.57
C ILE A 191 -2.73 6.28 12.20
N SER A 192 -1.85 5.58 11.48
CA SER A 192 -1.44 5.91 10.10
C SER A 192 -1.92 4.93 9.06
N THR A 193 -2.15 3.66 9.41
CA THR A 193 -2.55 2.61 8.46
C THR A 193 -3.98 2.86 7.94
N LEU A 194 -4.13 2.90 6.61
CA LEU A 194 -5.36 3.36 5.96
C LEU A 194 -6.54 2.41 6.19
N ASP A 195 -6.27 1.11 6.26
CA ASP A 195 -7.25 0.06 6.53
C ASP A 195 -7.76 0.10 7.98
N ASP A 196 -6.89 0.44 8.94
CA ASP A 196 -7.29 0.71 10.33
C ASP A 196 -8.20 1.93 10.41
N ILE A 197 -7.85 3.03 9.73
CA ILE A 197 -8.69 4.24 9.67
C ILE A 197 -10.06 3.93 9.06
N ALA A 198 -10.08 3.23 7.92
CA ALA A 198 -11.30 2.78 7.26
C ALA A 198 -12.17 1.90 8.18
N TRP A 199 -11.56 1.01 8.95
CA TRP A 199 -12.28 0.14 9.90
C TRP A 199 -12.81 0.90 11.12
N ILE A 200 -12.01 1.80 11.72
CA ILE A 200 -12.40 2.57 12.91
C ILE A 200 -13.61 3.46 12.61
N PHE A 201 -13.56 4.19 11.50
CA PHE A 201 -14.56 5.19 11.15
C PHE A 201 -15.68 4.65 10.25
N ASN A 202 -15.69 3.36 9.94
CA ASN A 202 -16.67 2.76 9.03
C ASN A 202 -16.79 3.56 7.72
N ILE A 203 -15.65 3.83 7.10
CA ILE A 203 -15.58 4.54 5.82
C ILE A 203 -14.78 3.73 4.80
N ARG A 204 -15.04 3.98 3.53
CA ARG A 204 -14.31 3.44 2.37
C ARG A 204 -14.10 4.56 1.34
N SER A 205 -13.15 4.38 0.44
CA SER A 205 -12.86 5.25 -0.71
C SER A 205 -12.17 4.41 -1.79
N SER A 206 -11.75 5.02 -2.89
CA SER A 206 -10.99 4.43 -3.99
C SER A 206 -9.66 5.15 -4.22
N ASP A 207 -9.05 5.71 -3.17
CA ASP A 207 -7.77 6.44 -3.32
C ASP A 207 -6.61 5.56 -3.74
N VAL A 208 -6.66 4.29 -3.36
CA VAL A 208 -5.63 3.29 -3.64
C VAL A 208 -6.28 2.21 -4.49
N GLU A 209 -5.67 1.92 -5.63
CA GLU A 209 -6.12 0.87 -6.55
C GLU A 209 -6.30 -0.46 -5.80
N CYS A 210 -7.43 -1.12 -6.05
CA CYS A 210 -7.86 -2.39 -5.43
C CYS A 210 -8.08 -2.38 -3.91
N ASN A 211 -7.70 -1.31 -3.21
CA ASN A 211 -7.79 -1.18 -1.76
C ASN A 211 -8.79 -0.09 -1.38
N PRO A 212 -9.95 -0.44 -0.79
CA PRO A 212 -11.04 0.51 -0.60
C PRO A 212 -10.81 1.43 0.61
N VAL A 213 -9.73 2.21 0.58
CA VAL A 213 -9.24 3.05 1.67
C VAL A 213 -9.05 4.49 1.21
N SER A 214 -8.98 5.42 2.16
CA SER A 214 -8.76 6.85 1.91
C SER A 214 -7.47 7.29 2.57
N ILE A 215 -6.62 8.03 1.86
CA ILE A 215 -5.47 8.74 2.40
C ILE A 215 -5.93 9.63 3.55
N ALA A 216 -5.47 9.30 4.76
CA ALA A 216 -5.82 10.00 5.99
C ALA A 216 -4.86 9.63 7.14
N TYR A 217 -4.83 10.46 8.19
CA TYR A 217 -4.34 10.06 9.52
C TYR A 217 -5.47 10.13 10.53
N ALA A 218 -5.31 9.46 11.67
CA ALA A 218 -6.23 9.61 12.78
C ALA A 218 -5.53 9.70 14.14
N ILE A 219 -6.16 10.45 15.04
CA ILE A 219 -5.81 10.45 16.46
C ILE A 219 -7.08 10.20 17.27
N ILE A 220 -7.09 9.14 18.06
CA ILE A 220 -8.16 8.90 19.04
C ILE A 220 -7.70 9.49 20.37
N GLY A 221 -8.40 10.50 20.88
CA GLY A 221 -8.25 11.01 22.24
C GLY A 221 -9.28 10.39 23.19
N GLN A 222 -9.24 10.80 24.46
CA GLN A 222 -10.16 10.32 25.50
C GLN A 222 -11.62 10.75 25.25
N THR A 223 -11.82 11.96 24.76
CA THR A 223 -13.17 12.53 24.52
C THR A 223 -13.50 12.61 23.03
N ASN A 224 -12.62 13.23 22.25
CA ASN A 224 -12.79 13.43 20.81
C ASN A 224 -11.84 12.52 20.02
N SER A 225 -12.25 12.23 18.79
CA SER A 225 -11.39 11.61 17.77
C SER A 225 -11.14 12.63 16.66
N TYR A 226 -9.98 12.56 16.02
CA TYR A 226 -9.56 13.50 14.99
C TYR A 226 -9.24 12.71 13.73
N LEU A 227 -9.85 13.08 12.61
CA LEU A 227 -9.60 12.50 11.30
C LEU A 227 -8.96 13.58 10.41
N PHE A 228 -7.71 13.35 10.01
CA PHE A 228 -6.91 14.24 9.18
C PHE A 228 -7.06 13.78 7.73
N ILE A 229 -7.87 14.49 6.96
CA ILE A 229 -8.29 14.13 5.60
C ILE A 229 -8.58 15.41 4.81
N ASP A 230 -8.46 15.37 3.48
CA ASP A 230 -9.03 16.45 2.68
C ASP A 230 -10.54 16.51 2.90
N LYS A 231 -11.02 17.63 3.45
CA LYS A 231 -12.42 17.85 3.77
C LYS A 231 -13.32 17.75 2.54
N LYS A 232 -12.80 18.06 1.34
CA LYS A 232 -13.55 17.95 0.08
C LYS A 232 -14.01 16.52 -0.20
N LYS A 233 -13.31 15.52 0.35
CA LYS A 233 -13.64 14.11 0.21
C LYS A 233 -14.79 13.65 1.09
N VAL A 234 -15.23 14.47 2.05
CA VAL A 234 -16.21 14.05 3.07
C VAL A 234 -17.56 14.66 2.75
N PRO A 235 -18.59 13.87 2.36
CA PRO A 235 -19.93 14.37 2.10
C PRO A 235 -20.50 15.14 3.29
N MET A 236 -21.25 16.23 3.03
CA MET A 236 -21.83 17.08 4.08
C MET A 236 -22.67 16.31 5.11
N ARG A 237 -23.38 15.27 4.68
CA ARG A 237 -24.11 14.35 5.57
C ARG A 237 -23.19 13.64 6.56
N LEU A 238 -22.07 13.12 6.07
CA LEU A 238 -21.10 12.39 6.88
C LEU A 238 -20.33 13.33 7.81
N GLN A 239 -20.02 14.56 7.38
CA GLN A 239 -19.46 15.59 8.25
C GLN A 239 -20.36 15.87 9.47
N LYS A 240 -21.68 15.97 9.26
CA LYS A 240 -22.67 16.15 10.35
C LYS A 240 -22.71 14.95 11.28
N GLN A 241 -22.67 13.73 10.74
CA GLN A 241 -22.63 12.50 11.55
C GLN A 241 -21.34 12.40 12.37
N PHE A 242 -20.18 12.67 11.76
CA PHE A 242 -18.89 12.69 12.46
C PHE A 242 -18.90 13.66 13.63
N LYS A 243 -19.42 14.87 13.44
CA LYS A 243 -19.56 15.84 14.54
C LYS A 243 -20.41 15.28 15.69
N LYS A 244 -21.52 14.59 15.40
CA LYS A 244 -22.37 13.94 16.41
C LYS A 244 -21.65 12.79 17.13
N ASP A 245 -20.80 12.07 16.43
CA ASP A 245 -20.00 10.96 16.98
C ASP A 245 -18.73 11.44 17.72
N GLY A 246 -18.50 12.75 17.85
CA GLY A 246 -17.29 13.31 18.47
C GLY A 246 -16.03 13.16 17.60
N ILE A 247 -16.20 13.04 16.28
CA ILE A 247 -15.12 12.96 15.29
C ILE A 247 -14.95 14.33 14.62
N LEU A 248 -13.76 14.91 14.79
CA LEU A 248 -13.41 16.23 14.30
C LEU A 248 -12.51 16.13 13.07
N LEU A 249 -12.96 16.72 11.97
CA LEU A 249 -12.17 16.77 10.73
C LEU A 249 -11.06 17.81 10.84
N LYS A 250 -9.88 17.45 10.34
CA LYS A 250 -8.71 18.32 10.22
C LYS A 250 -8.09 18.17 8.82
N PRO A 251 -7.42 19.20 8.28
CA PRO A 251 -6.63 19.07 7.06
C PRO A 251 -5.59 17.94 7.20
N TYR A 252 -5.32 17.21 6.11
CA TYR A 252 -4.41 16.07 6.10
C TYR A 252 -2.99 16.43 6.58
N ASP A 253 -2.47 17.57 6.13
CA ASP A 253 -1.18 18.15 6.49
C ASP A 253 -1.13 18.73 7.92
N GLY A 254 -2.28 19.01 8.52
CA GLY A 254 -2.41 19.54 9.89
C GLY A 254 -2.00 18.55 11.00
N ILE A 255 -1.67 17.30 10.66
CA ILE A 255 -1.25 16.27 11.62
C ILE A 255 0.03 16.66 12.38
N ILE A 256 1.00 17.28 11.71
CA ILE A 256 2.28 17.66 12.32
C ILE A 256 2.04 18.68 13.44
N ASP A 257 1.26 19.73 13.14
CA ASP A 257 0.99 20.78 14.11
C ASP A 257 0.12 20.28 15.26
N PHE A 258 -0.77 19.32 15.00
CA PHE A 258 -1.55 18.69 16.06
C PHE A 258 -0.64 17.90 17.02
N LEU A 259 0.27 17.07 16.48
CA LEU A 259 1.21 16.30 17.30
C LEU A 259 2.11 17.21 18.16
N LYS A 260 2.56 18.35 17.63
CA LYS A 260 3.34 19.34 18.40
C LYS A 260 2.56 19.97 19.56
N LYS A 261 1.24 20.05 19.46
CA LYS A 261 0.35 20.67 20.47
C LYS A 261 0.06 19.75 21.65
N ILE A 262 0.20 18.44 21.50
CA ILE A 262 0.07 17.50 22.62
C ILE A 262 1.30 17.67 23.51
N LYS A 263 1.12 18.12 24.75
CA LYS A 263 2.22 18.39 25.71
C LYS A 263 2.18 17.40 26.87
N ALA A 264 3.34 17.20 27.52
CA ALA A 264 3.40 16.44 28.77
C ALA A 264 2.40 17.03 29.81
N PRO A 265 1.74 16.19 30.63
CA PRO A 265 1.96 14.75 30.82
C PRO A 265 1.20 13.85 29.82
N GLN A 266 0.60 14.40 28.76
CA GLN A 266 -0.13 13.60 27.77
C GLN A 266 0.81 12.68 26.98
N THR A 267 0.38 11.43 26.83
CA THR A 267 1.11 10.36 26.14
C THR A 267 0.41 9.95 24.84
N ILE A 268 1.19 9.48 23.87
CA ILE A 268 0.72 9.06 22.56
C ILE A 268 1.17 7.63 22.31
N LEU A 269 0.20 6.72 22.16
CA LEU A 269 0.44 5.38 21.66
C LEU A 269 0.78 5.44 20.17
N VAL A 270 1.95 4.94 19.82
CA VAL A 270 2.43 4.83 18.44
C VAL A 270 2.97 3.44 18.16
N ASP A 271 2.67 2.93 16.97
CA ASP A 271 3.27 1.70 16.45
C ASP A 271 4.49 2.05 15.60
N ARG A 272 5.68 1.59 16.03
CA ARG A 272 6.94 1.81 15.32
C ARG A 272 6.96 1.21 13.92
N ALA A 273 6.14 0.19 13.66
CA ALA A 273 6.06 -0.44 12.36
C ALA A 273 5.29 0.40 11.33
N SER A 274 4.44 1.35 11.76
CA SER A 274 3.56 2.11 10.86
C SER A 274 3.72 3.62 10.91
N ILE A 275 4.15 4.21 12.03
CA ILE A 275 4.42 5.66 12.08
C ILE A 275 5.66 5.98 11.26
N ASN A 276 5.54 6.88 10.28
CA ASN A 276 6.70 7.34 9.53
C ASN A 276 7.65 8.17 10.41
N MET A 277 8.94 8.18 10.06
CA MET A 277 9.98 8.81 10.88
C MET A 277 9.79 10.32 11.03
N LYS A 278 9.25 11.02 10.02
CA LYS A 278 8.97 12.46 10.10
C LYS A 278 7.97 12.77 11.22
N LEU A 279 6.86 12.04 11.30
CA LEU A 279 5.87 12.20 12.35
C LEU A 279 6.41 11.71 13.71
N TYR A 280 7.16 10.61 13.74
CA TYR A 280 7.79 10.10 14.96
C TYR A 280 8.75 11.11 15.61
N ASN A 281 9.48 11.90 14.81
CA ASN A 281 10.38 12.94 15.30
C ASN A 281 9.66 14.23 15.70
N THR A 282 8.38 14.38 15.35
CA THR A 282 7.55 15.50 15.81
C THR A 282 7.12 15.32 17.27
N ILE A 283 7.10 14.08 17.77
CA ILE A 283 6.64 13.74 19.13
C ILE A 283 7.85 13.68 20.08
N SER A 284 7.73 14.31 21.26
CA SER A 284 8.72 14.17 22.33
C SER A 284 8.84 12.72 22.79
N LYS A 285 10.07 12.18 22.90
CA LYS A 285 10.28 10.78 23.30
C LYS A 285 9.69 10.45 24.67
N LYS A 286 9.60 11.43 25.58
CA LYS A 286 8.99 11.28 26.91
C LYS A 286 7.46 11.06 26.87
N GLN A 287 6.82 11.42 25.75
CA GLN A 287 5.38 11.27 25.57
C GLN A 287 5.02 9.98 24.81
N ILE A 288 5.99 9.28 24.23
CA ILE A 288 5.71 8.13 23.37
C ILE A 288 5.50 6.88 24.21
N ILE A 289 4.39 6.20 23.97
CA ILE A 289 4.17 4.81 24.37
C ILE A 289 4.26 3.96 23.11
N HIS A 290 5.19 3.00 23.08
CA HIS A 290 5.28 2.07 21.95
C HIS A 290 4.32 0.90 22.14
N GLY A 291 3.56 0.58 21.10
CA GLY A 291 2.69 -0.59 21.08
C GLY A 291 2.03 -0.77 19.73
N LYS A 292 1.50 -1.97 19.47
CA LYS A 292 0.77 -2.24 18.23
C LYS A 292 -0.47 -1.35 18.13
N THR A 293 -0.82 -0.96 16.91
CA THR A 293 -2.10 -0.28 16.66
C THR A 293 -3.26 -1.14 17.16
N ILE A 294 -4.11 -0.59 18.04
CA ILE A 294 -5.14 -1.36 18.75
C ILE A 294 -6.16 -1.95 17.76
N SER A 295 -6.59 -1.17 16.77
CA SER A 295 -7.57 -1.60 15.77
C SER A 295 -7.07 -2.76 14.92
N THR A 296 -5.76 -2.91 14.72
CA THR A 296 -5.18 -4.00 13.92
C THR A 296 -5.51 -5.36 14.55
N LEU A 297 -5.41 -5.48 15.88
CA LEU A 297 -5.78 -6.69 16.60
C LEU A 297 -7.30 -6.87 16.70
N LEU A 298 -8.07 -5.78 16.79
CA LEU A 298 -9.53 -5.86 16.86
C LEU A 298 -10.15 -6.30 15.53
N LYS A 299 -9.66 -5.79 14.40
CA LYS A 299 -10.19 -6.09 13.06
C LYS A 299 -9.69 -7.41 12.48
N SER A 300 -8.66 -8.01 13.07
CA SER A 300 -8.22 -9.37 12.66
C SER A 300 -9.28 -10.41 13.02
N LYS A 301 -10.05 -10.20 14.09
CA LYS A 301 -11.14 -11.07 14.56
C LYS A 301 -12.50 -10.58 14.07
N LYS A 302 -12.98 -11.16 12.97
CA LYS A 302 -14.26 -10.78 12.34
C LYS A 302 -15.43 -11.13 13.25
N ASN A 303 -16.40 -10.23 13.38
CA ASN A 303 -17.64 -10.51 14.11
C ASN A 303 -18.62 -11.34 13.27
N LYS A 304 -19.67 -11.88 13.89
CA LYS A 304 -20.65 -12.76 13.20
C LYS A 304 -21.24 -12.13 11.92
N THR A 305 -21.47 -10.81 11.92
CA THR A 305 -21.98 -10.05 10.77
C THR A 305 -20.95 -10.05 9.64
N GLU A 306 -19.70 -9.66 9.94
CA GLU A 306 -18.59 -9.65 8.98
C GLU A 306 -18.31 -11.05 8.41
N VAL A 307 -18.36 -12.11 9.24
CA VAL A 307 -18.17 -13.49 8.79
C VAL A 307 -19.29 -13.93 7.84
N SER A 308 -20.55 -13.64 8.17
CA SER A 308 -21.69 -13.98 7.30
C SER A 308 -21.59 -13.29 5.94
N HIS A 309 -21.18 -12.03 5.94
CA HIS A 309 -21.03 -11.22 4.74
C HIS A 309 -19.85 -11.63 3.86
N ILE A 310 -18.72 -12.02 4.46
CA ILE A 310 -17.62 -12.64 3.72
C ILE A 310 -18.08 -13.93 3.02
N LYS A 311 -18.89 -14.76 3.67
CA LYS A 311 -19.44 -15.97 3.03
C LYS A 311 -20.33 -15.60 1.83
N ASN A 312 -21.15 -14.55 1.95
CA ASN A 312 -21.98 -14.07 0.85
C ASN A 312 -21.15 -13.56 -0.33
N ALA A 313 -20.10 -12.76 -0.06
CA ALA A 313 -19.17 -12.31 -1.09
C ALA A 313 -18.50 -13.48 -1.82
N MET A 314 -18.09 -14.53 -1.09
CA MET A 314 -17.52 -15.75 -1.69
C MET A 314 -18.53 -16.51 -2.57
N ILE A 315 -19.82 -16.51 -2.21
CA ILE A 315 -20.87 -17.11 -3.05
C ILE A 315 -21.03 -16.32 -4.35
N LYS A 316 -21.14 -14.99 -4.27
CA LYS A 316 -21.23 -14.10 -5.44
C LYS A 316 -20.05 -14.28 -6.38
N ASP A 317 -18.83 -14.30 -5.82
CA ASP A 317 -17.61 -14.49 -6.60
C ASP A 317 -17.53 -15.89 -7.23
N GLY A 318 -18.03 -16.91 -6.51
CA GLY A 318 -18.19 -18.26 -7.05
C GLY A 318 -19.16 -18.34 -8.24
N VAL A 319 -20.25 -17.56 -8.22
CA VAL A 319 -21.17 -17.44 -9.37
C VAL A 319 -20.46 -16.81 -10.57
N ALA A 320 -19.71 -15.72 -10.36
CA ALA A 320 -18.96 -15.04 -11.42
C ALA A 320 -17.91 -15.96 -12.06
N LEU A 321 -17.13 -16.69 -11.25
CA LEU A 321 -16.15 -17.67 -11.74
C LEU A 321 -16.81 -18.84 -12.48
N THR A 322 -17.95 -19.35 -12.00
CA THR A 322 -18.68 -20.42 -12.68
C THR A 322 -19.15 -19.96 -14.06
N ARG A 323 -19.71 -18.75 -14.14
CA ARG A 323 -20.10 -18.13 -15.42
C ARG A 323 -18.92 -17.94 -16.36
N LEU A 324 -17.76 -17.51 -15.83
CA LEU A 324 -16.53 -17.39 -16.60
C LEU A 324 -16.12 -18.73 -17.22
N PHE A 325 -16.04 -19.80 -16.43
CA PHE A 325 -15.60 -21.11 -16.94
C PHE A 325 -16.58 -21.68 -17.96
N MET A 326 -17.90 -21.54 -17.74
CA MET A 326 -18.92 -21.94 -18.72
C MET A 326 -18.82 -21.14 -20.03
N TRP A 327 -18.54 -19.83 -19.94
CA TRP A 327 -18.33 -18.98 -21.10
C TRP A 327 -17.06 -19.38 -21.86
N LEU A 328 -15.95 -19.59 -21.13
CA LEU A 328 -14.65 -19.92 -21.70
C LEU A 328 -14.69 -21.26 -22.45
N GLU A 329 -15.29 -22.28 -21.85
CA GLU A 329 -15.46 -23.60 -22.46
C GLU A 329 -16.19 -23.50 -23.81
N LYS A 330 -17.36 -22.83 -23.84
CA LYS A 330 -18.14 -22.63 -25.07
C LYS A 330 -17.43 -21.76 -26.10
N LYS A 331 -16.67 -20.75 -25.66
CA LYS A 331 -15.98 -19.82 -26.56
C LYS A 331 -14.84 -20.52 -27.28
N LEU A 332 -14.08 -21.36 -26.56
CA LEU A 332 -12.95 -22.14 -27.09
C LEU A 332 -13.34 -23.26 -28.06
N GLU A 333 -14.61 -23.66 -28.11
CA GLU A 333 -15.13 -24.55 -29.17
C GLU A 333 -15.19 -23.88 -30.54
N LYS A 334 -15.33 -22.55 -30.58
CA LYS A 334 -15.59 -21.80 -31.81
C LYS A 334 -14.43 -20.90 -32.23
N GLN A 335 -13.71 -20.34 -31.26
CA GLN A 335 -12.67 -19.36 -31.50
C GLN A 335 -11.66 -19.33 -30.35
N THR A 336 -10.54 -18.64 -30.56
CA THR A 336 -9.58 -18.36 -29.49
C THR A 336 -9.98 -17.15 -28.65
N VAL A 337 -9.35 -17.03 -27.48
CA VAL A 337 -9.52 -15.92 -26.53
C VAL A 337 -8.14 -15.56 -25.97
N THR A 338 -7.85 -14.30 -25.72
CA THR A 338 -6.61 -13.85 -25.07
C THR A 338 -6.72 -13.84 -23.55
N GLU A 339 -5.58 -13.83 -22.84
CA GLU A 339 -5.59 -13.71 -21.37
C GLU A 339 -6.24 -12.40 -20.90
N VAL A 340 -6.05 -11.30 -21.65
CA VAL A 340 -6.70 -10.00 -21.36
C VAL A 340 -8.21 -10.10 -21.50
N GLU A 341 -8.72 -10.76 -22.54
CA GLU A 341 -10.16 -10.97 -22.73
C GLU A 341 -10.76 -11.82 -21.59
N VAL A 342 -10.04 -12.83 -21.09
CA VAL A 342 -10.50 -13.62 -19.93
C VAL A 342 -10.57 -12.76 -18.67
N ALA A 343 -9.56 -11.93 -18.41
CA ALA A 343 -9.57 -11.02 -17.26
C ALA A 343 -10.74 -10.03 -17.33
N ALA A 344 -10.91 -9.38 -18.49
CA ALA A 344 -12.01 -8.44 -18.72
C ALA A 344 -13.38 -9.12 -18.57
N LYS A 345 -13.52 -10.37 -19.06
CA LYS A 345 -14.77 -11.10 -18.96
C LYS A 345 -15.10 -11.53 -17.53
N LEU A 346 -14.09 -11.83 -16.71
CA LEU A 346 -14.28 -12.09 -15.29
C LEU A 346 -14.75 -10.85 -14.55
N ASP A 347 -14.14 -9.69 -14.82
CA ASP A 347 -14.57 -8.41 -14.24
C ASP A 347 -16.02 -8.09 -14.62
N GLU A 348 -16.43 -8.33 -15.87
CA GLU A 348 -17.83 -8.19 -16.31
C GLU A 348 -18.78 -9.08 -15.49
N PHE A 349 -18.47 -10.37 -15.32
CA PHE A 349 -19.31 -11.28 -14.52
C PHE A 349 -19.36 -10.93 -13.03
N ARG A 350 -18.29 -10.34 -12.49
CA ARG A 350 -18.27 -9.79 -11.13
C ARG A 350 -19.11 -8.53 -11.02
N ALA A 351 -19.07 -7.66 -12.03
CA ALA A 351 -19.87 -6.44 -12.09
C ALA A 351 -21.38 -6.71 -12.15
N GLU A 352 -21.80 -7.90 -12.61
CA GLU A 352 -23.19 -8.36 -12.51
C GLU A 352 -23.63 -8.72 -11.07
N GLN A 353 -22.68 -8.90 -10.13
CA GLN A 353 -22.99 -9.26 -8.75
C GLN A 353 -23.32 -8.01 -7.91
N GLU A 354 -24.33 -8.12 -7.05
CA GLU A 354 -24.74 -7.02 -6.17
C GLU A 354 -23.61 -6.55 -5.25
N GLY A 355 -23.33 -5.25 -5.28
CA GLY A 355 -22.39 -4.59 -4.40
C GLY A 355 -20.93 -4.71 -4.81
N TYR A 356 -20.63 -5.12 -6.06
CA TYR A 356 -19.26 -5.12 -6.58
C TYR A 356 -18.66 -3.70 -6.69
N HIS A 357 -17.40 -3.56 -6.33
CA HIS A 357 -16.65 -2.30 -6.28
C HIS A 357 -15.31 -2.35 -7.05
N GLY A 358 -15.08 -3.38 -7.85
CA GLY A 358 -13.84 -3.59 -8.60
C GLY A 358 -12.98 -4.70 -8.01
N GLU A 359 -11.86 -5.00 -8.66
CA GLU A 359 -10.96 -6.08 -8.27
C GLU A 359 -10.28 -5.83 -6.91
N SER A 360 -9.98 -6.89 -6.16
CA SER A 360 -9.19 -6.80 -4.91
C SER A 360 -7.67 -6.83 -5.15
N PHE A 361 -7.27 -7.22 -6.36
CA PHE A 361 -5.95 -7.08 -6.96
C PHE A 361 -6.09 -7.35 -8.46
N SER A 362 -5.17 -6.86 -9.30
CA SER A 362 -5.23 -7.14 -10.75
C SER A 362 -5.19 -8.65 -11.01
N ALA A 363 -6.19 -9.18 -11.71
CA ALA A 363 -6.24 -10.62 -12.02
C ALA A 363 -4.99 -11.12 -12.75
N ILE A 364 -4.46 -12.25 -12.27
CA ILE A 364 -3.38 -13.01 -12.89
C ILE A 364 -4.04 -14.07 -13.76
N VAL A 365 -3.97 -13.87 -15.07
CA VAL A 365 -4.48 -14.82 -16.06
C VAL A 365 -3.30 -15.35 -16.86
N GLY A 366 -2.78 -16.51 -16.46
CA GLY A 366 -1.57 -17.10 -17.03
C GLY A 366 -1.86 -18.41 -17.76
N TYR A 367 -1.79 -18.37 -19.09
CA TYR A 367 -1.91 -19.53 -19.96
C TYR A 367 -0.52 -20.14 -20.23
N GLN A 368 -0.41 -21.46 -20.03
CA GLN A 368 0.83 -22.23 -20.18
C GLN A 368 2.02 -21.60 -19.43
N SER A 369 3.08 -21.22 -20.14
CA SER A 369 4.31 -20.65 -19.55
C SER A 369 4.06 -19.37 -18.77
N ASN A 370 3.03 -18.59 -19.12
CA ASN A 370 2.69 -17.38 -18.39
C ASN A 370 2.18 -17.69 -16.97
N GLY A 371 1.56 -18.86 -16.77
CA GLY A 371 1.14 -19.33 -15.44
C GLY A 371 2.31 -19.64 -14.50
N ALA A 372 3.54 -19.75 -14.99
CA ALA A 372 4.74 -19.93 -14.16
C ALA A 372 5.30 -18.60 -13.63
N ILE A 373 4.82 -17.46 -14.13
CA ILE A 373 5.24 -16.13 -13.69
C ILE A 373 4.33 -15.73 -12.51
N ILE A 374 4.88 -15.73 -11.29
CA ILE A 374 4.09 -15.69 -10.04
C ILE A 374 3.10 -14.51 -10.01
N HIS A 375 3.54 -13.30 -10.37
CA HIS A 375 2.66 -12.12 -10.47
C HIS A 375 2.55 -11.65 -11.92
N TYR A 376 2.22 -12.58 -12.83
CA TYR A 376 1.96 -12.26 -14.23
C TYR A 376 0.83 -11.26 -14.39
N ARG A 377 1.00 -10.31 -15.29
CA ARG A 377 -0.08 -9.42 -15.72
C ARG A 377 -0.13 -9.41 -17.24
N ALA A 378 -1.23 -9.93 -17.79
CA ALA A 378 -1.49 -9.87 -19.21
C ALA A 378 -1.57 -8.40 -19.68
N GLN A 379 -0.96 -8.11 -20.82
CA GLN A 379 -1.08 -6.83 -21.52
C GLN A 379 -1.50 -7.10 -22.96
N GLU A 380 -2.24 -6.18 -23.58
CA GLU A 380 -2.77 -6.37 -24.94
C GLU A 380 -1.68 -6.71 -25.96
N ASP A 381 -0.47 -6.16 -25.80
CA ASP A 381 0.66 -6.31 -26.72
C ASP A 381 1.52 -7.57 -26.47
N SER A 382 1.32 -8.27 -25.36
CA SER A 382 2.22 -9.35 -24.92
C SER A 382 1.52 -10.54 -24.25
N CYS A 383 0.19 -10.58 -24.28
CA CYS A 383 -0.60 -11.70 -23.76
C CYS A 383 -0.64 -12.91 -24.71
N ALA A 384 -0.83 -14.08 -24.13
CA ALA A 384 -1.01 -15.31 -24.88
C ALA A 384 -2.46 -15.48 -25.35
N THR A 385 -2.60 -16.21 -26.46
CA THR A 385 -3.88 -16.63 -27.01
C THR A 385 -4.21 -18.07 -26.54
N LEU A 386 -5.27 -18.20 -25.75
CA LEU A 386 -5.80 -19.48 -25.26
C LEU A 386 -6.38 -20.30 -26.41
N LYS A 387 -6.18 -21.61 -26.32
CA LYS A 387 -6.73 -22.64 -27.21
C LYS A 387 -7.38 -23.72 -26.34
N LYS A 388 -8.19 -24.60 -26.96
CA LYS A 388 -8.78 -25.79 -26.29
C LYS A 388 -7.71 -26.87 -26.02
N LYS A 389 -6.64 -26.51 -25.31
CA LYS A 389 -5.51 -27.36 -24.90
C LYS A 389 -4.66 -26.64 -23.86
N GLY A 390 -3.89 -27.38 -23.07
CA GLY A 390 -2.97 -26.82 -22.09
C GLY A 390 -3.67 -26.34 -20.82
N ILE A 391 -2.95 -25.56 -20.02
CA ILE A 391 -3.36 -25.19 -18.66
C ILE A 391 -3.54 -23.67 -18.56
N LEU A 392 -4.58 -23.24 -17.86
CA LEU A 392 -4.84 -21.86 -17.48
C LEU A 392 -4.78 -21.74 -15.95
N LEU A 393 -3.91 -20.86 -15.47
CA LEU A 393 -3.92 -20.37 -14.09
C LEU A 393 -4.70 -19.04 -14.05
N LEU A 394 -5.63 -18.95 -13.11
CA LEU A 394 -6.43 -17.76 -12.84
C LEU A 394 -6.35 -17.46 -11.35
N ASP A 395 -5.65 -16.39 -10.97
CA ASP A 395 -5.63 -15.86 -9.60
C ASP A 395 -6.31 -14.50 -9.60
N SER A 396 -7.36 -14.33 -8.81
CA SER A 396 -8.18 -13.12 -8.90
C SER A 396 -9.05 -12.92 -7.67
N GLY A 397 -9.59 -11.71 -7.50
CA GLY A 397 -10.55 -11.44 -6.44
C GLY A 397 -11.31 -10.14 -6.67
N GLY A 398 -12.38 -9.94 -5.90
CA GLY A 398 -13.25 -8.78 -5.97
C GLY A 398 -13.42 -8.08 -4.62
N GLN A 399 -13.64 -6.78 -4.67
CA GLN A 399 -14.17 -5.99 -3.57
C GLN A 399 -15.69 -5.92 -3.70
N TYR A 400 -16.39 -6.29 -2.64
CA TYR A 400 -17.84 -6.23 -2.53
C TYR A 400 -18.22 -5.41 -1.30
N GLU A 401 -19.42 -4.81 -1.28
CA GLU A 401 -19.90 -4.02 -0.13
C GLU A 401 -19.92 -4.86 1.17
N ASP A 402 -20.09 -6.17 1.04
CA ASP A 402 -20.13 -7.16 2.10
C ASP A 402 -18.81 -7.93 2.33
N GLY A 403 -17.81 -7.85 1.44
CA GLY A 403 -16.56 -8.59 1.66
C GLY A 403 -15.50 -8.40 0.58
N THR A 404 -14.37 -9.07 0.77
CA THR A 404 -13.26 -9.10 -0.19
C THR A 404 -12.95 -10.56 -0.49
N THR A 405 -12.73 -10.89 -1.76
CA THR A 405 -12.35 -12.24 -2.19
C THR A 405 -10.93 -12.29 -2.75
N ASP A 406 -10.36 -13.49 -2.72
CA ASP A 406 -9.06 -13.84 -3.26
C ASP A 406 -9.09 -15.36 -3.52
N ILE A 407 -8.95 -15.76 -4.78
CA ILE A 407 -9.18 -17.13 -5.23
C ILE A 407 -8.35 -17.46 -6.48
N THR A 408 -7.58 -18.54 -6.36
CA THR A 408 -6.85 -19.13 -7.47
C THR A 408 -7.50 -20.43 -7.96
N ARG A 409 -7.56 -20.61 -9.28
CA ARG A 409 -7.89 -21.89 -9.94
C ARG A 409 -6.89 -22.18 -11.05
N THR A 410 -6.56 -23.45 -11.22
CA THR A 410 -5.79 -23.95 -12.35
C THR A 410 -6.60 -25.02 -13.05
N VAL A 411 -6.88 -24.82 -14.34
CA VAL A 411 -7.78 -25.67 -15.13
C VAL A 411 -7.09 -26.12 -16.42
N ALA A 412 -7.39 -27.33 -16.87
CA ALA A 412 -7.05 -27.80 -18.22
C ALA A 412 -8.12 -27.34 -19.20
N LEU A 413 -7.73 -26.87 -20.39
CA LEU A 413 -8.64 -26.33 -21.41
C LEU A 413 -9.00 -27.32 -22.53
N GLY A 414 -8.57 -28.58 -22.46
CA GLY A 414 -8.85 -29.58 -23.49
C GLY A 414 -8.37 -30.97 -23.11
#